data_AF-A0A2J6MYF2-F1
#
_entry.id   AF-A0A2J6MYF2-F1
#
_cell.length_a   1.000
_cell.length_b   1.000
_cell.length_c   1.000
_cell.angle_alpha   90.00
_cell.angle_beta   90.00
_cell.angle_gamma   90.00
#
_symmetry.space_group_name_H-M   'P 1'
#
loop_
_entity.id
_entity.type
_entity.pdbx_description
1 polymer ?
#
loop_
_entity_poly.entity_id
_entity_poly.type
_entity_poly.pdbx_seq_one_letter_code
_entity_poly.pdbx_strand_id
1 'polypeptide(L)'
;MAEGFTLNMAKSFLGKNVNLHLKDGSVIVNVQLAEIQRDPLKRQVFVKCVPYGNRNALKIPLRNIAWAKLLNLSVMEKKSRARQLS
;
A
#
# COMPACT_ATOMS: atom_id res chain seq x y z
N MET A 1 6.44 -1.72 23.29
CA MET A 1 6.97 -1.75 21.92
C MET A 1 5.78 -1.91 20.99
N ALA A 2 5.54 -0.98 20.06
CA ALA A 2 4.39 -1.09 19.17
C ALA A 2 4.48 -2.36 18.33
N GLU A 3 3.41 -3.16 18.29
CA GLU A 3 3.29 -4.27 17.35
C GLU A 3 3.50 -3.74 15.93
N GLY A 4 4.55 -4.20 15.27
CA GLY A 4 4.85 -3.78 13.88
C GLY A 4 3.75 -4.24 12.92
N PHE A 5 3.75 -3.69 11.70
CA PHE A 5 2.81 -4.08 10.65
C PHE A 5 2.88 -5.59 10.37
N THR A 6 1.83 -6.33 10.76
CA THR A 6 1.80 -7.79 10.67
C THR A 6 1.25 -8.29 9.34
N LEU A 7 1.44 -9.58 9.07
CA LEU A 7 0.82 -10.24 7.92
C LEU A 7 -0.72 -10.16 7.97
N ASN A 8 -1.31 -10.27 9.15
CA ASN A 8 -2.76 -10.22 9.29
C ASN A 8 -3.30 -8.82 8.99
N MET A 9 -2.58 -7.78 9.41
CA MET A 9 -2.86 -6.40 9.01
C MET A 9 -2.74 -6.25 7.48
N ALA A 10 -1.66 -6.72 6.86
CA ALA A 10 -1.51 -6.64 5.40
C ALA A 10 -2.68 -7.29 4.65
N LYS A 11 -3.17 -8.45 5.11
CA LYS A 11 -4.32 -9.15 4.53
C LYS A 11 -5.60 -8.31 4.58
N SER A 12 -5.84 -7.55 5.65
CA SER A 12 -7.05 -6.72 5.77
C SER A 12 -7.07 -5.52 4.81
N PHE A 13 -5.93 -5.20 4.18
CA PHE A 13 -5.78 -4.14 3.19
C PHE A 13 -5.76 -4.64 1.74
N LEU A 14 -5.80 -5.95 1.48
CA LEU A 14 -5.86 -6.48 0.11
C LEU A 14 -7.03 -5.88 -0.69
N GLY A 15 -6.73 -5.44 -1.92
CA GLY A 15 -7.67 -4.78 -2.83
C GLY A 15 -7.95 -3.31 -2.50
N LYS A 16 -7.48 -2.79 -1.36
CA LYS A 16 -7.79 -1.43 -0.90
C LYS A 16 -6.71 -0.42 -1.31
N ASN A 17 -7.13 0.81 -1.56
CA ASN A 17 -6.23 1.94 -1.76
C ASN A 17 -5.72 2.46 -0.42
N VAL A 18 -4.41 2.59 -0.27
CA VAL A 18 -3.75 2.97 0.97
C VAL A 18 -2.62 3.96 0.72
N ASN A 19 -2.25 4.69 1.77
CA ASN A 19 -0.91 5.24 1.90
C ASN A 19 -0.11 4.31 2.82
N LEU A 20 1.06 3.86 2.35
CA LEU A 20 1.97 3.02 3.12
C LEU A 20 3.05 3.88 3.75
N HIS A 21 3.13 3.85 5.07
CA HIS A 21 4.19 4.50 5.82
C HIS A 21 5.30 3.48 6.08
N LEU A 22 6.52 3.81 5.65
CA LEU A 22 7.70 2.96 5.82
C LEU A 22 8.44 3.32 7.11
N LYS A 23 9.24 2.38 7.61
CA LYS A 23 10.04 2.55 8.82
C LYS A 23 11.16 3.58 8.68
N ASP A 24 11.57 3.90 7.46
CA ASP A 24 12.55 4.94 7.17
C ASP A 24 11.95 6.36 7.13
N GLY A 25 10.65 6.49 7.40
CA GLY A 25 9.93 7.76 7.37
C GLY A 25 9.33 8.11 6.00
N SER A 26 9.66 7.38 4.94
CA SER A 26 9.08 7.58 3.61
C SER A 26 7.62 7.16 3.55
N VAL A 27 6.86 7.77 2.65
CA VAL A 27 5.44 7.44 2.42
C VAL A 27 5.19 7.15 0.95
N ILE A 28 4.63 5.97 0.68
CA ILE A 28 4.15 5.58 -0.65
C ILE A 28 2.65 5.86 -0.71
N VAL A 29 2.26 6.86 -1.50
CA VAL A 29 0.90 7.39 -1.54
C VAL A 29 0.07 6.80 -2.67
N ASN A 30 -1.23 6.66 -2.44
CA ASN A 30 -2.22 6.31 -3.45
C ASN A 30 -1.89 5.03 -4.24
N VAL A 31 -1.60 3.97 -3.49
CA VAL A 31 -1.36 2.64 -4.06
C VAL A 31 -2.45 1.67 -3.63
N GLN A 32 -2.83 0.76 -4.53
CA GLN A 32 -3.63 -0.40 -4.17
C GLN A 32 -2.72 -1.50 -3.66
N LEU A 33 -3.06 -2.10 -2.51
CA LEU A 33 -2.39 -3.32 -2.05
C LEU A 33 -2.95 -4.52 -2.82
N ALA A 34 -2.21 -5.02 -3.81
CA ALA A 34 -2.71 -5.98 -4.78
C ALA A 34 -2.49 -7.44 -4.35
N GLU A 35 -1.29 -7.78 -3.88
CA GLU A 35 -0.93 -9.16 -3.54
C GLU A 35 0.01 -9.20 -2.34
N ILE A 36 0.02 -10.34 -1.66
CA ILE A 36 1.03 -10.69 -0.67
C ILE A 36 1.80 -11.89 -1.19
N GLN A 37 3.12 -11.75 -1.33
CA GLN A 37 4.00 -12.80 -1.83
C GLN A 37 4.92 -13.29 -0.71
N ARG A 38 5.06 -14.61 -0.59
CA ARG A 38 6.04 -15.24 0.30
C ARG A 38 7.19 -15.75 -0.54
N ASP A 39 8.41 -15.36 -0.20
CA ASP A 39 9.62 -15.97 -0.74
C ASP A 39 9.95 -17.22 0.10
N PRO A 40 9.80 -18.43 -0.47
CA PRO A 40 10.02 -19.68 0.25
C PRO A 40 11.51 -19.90 0.57
N LEU A 41 12.43 -19.31 -0.20
CA LEU A 41 13.87 -19.48 -0.01
C LEU A 41 14.41 -18.54 1.07
N LYS A 42 13.91 -17.30 1.12
CA LYS A 42 14.40 -16.25 2.03
C LYS A 42 13.54 -16.05 3.27
N ARG A 43 12.49 -16.85 3.47
CA ARG A 43 11.48 -16.69 4.54
C ARG A 43 10.97 -15.25 4.66
N GLN A 44 10.90 -14.53 3.54
CA GLN A 44 10.57 -13.11 3.51
C GLN A 44 9.19 -12.90 2.91
N VAL A 45 8.39 -12.03 3.53
CA VAL A 45 7.08 -11.65 3.04
C VAL A 45 7.18 -10.30 2.36
N PHE A 46 6.57 -10.19 1.18
CA PHE A 46 6.48 -8.97 0.40
C PHE A 46 5.02 -8.59 0.18
N VAL A 47 4.79 -7.29 0.12
CA VAL A 47 3.54 -6.69 -0.32
C VAL A 47 3.77 -6.13 -1.72
N LYS A 48 2.92 -6.50 -2.67
CA LYS A 48 2.90 -5.94 -4.02
C LYS A 48 1.84 -4.84 -4.08
N CYS A 49 2.24 -3.66 -4.53
CA CYS A 49 1.40 -2.49 -4.59
C CYS A 49 1.35 -1.94 -6.02
N VAL A 50 0.18 -1.46 -6.45
CA VAL A 50 0.00 -0.85 -7.76
C VAL A 50 -0.36 0.62 -7.57
N PRO A 51 0.49 1.57 -8.00
CA PRO A 51 0.15 2.99 -7.96
C PRO A 51 -1.02 3.33 -8.88
N TYR A 52 -1.90 4.21 -8.43
CA TYR A 52 -2.99 4.69 -9.26
C TYR A 52 -2.47 5.38 -10.53
N GLY A 53 -2.94 4.94 -11.70
CA GLY A 53 -2.54 5.49 -13.00
C GLY A 53 -1.24 4.93 -13.59
N ASN A 54 -0.55 4.02 -12.89
CA ASN A 54 0.68 3.37 -13.39
C ASN A 54 0.51 1.83 -13.36
N ARG A 55 1.05 1.14 -14.37
CA ARG A 55 1.01 -0.32 -14.47
C ARG A 55 2.17 -1.02 -13.74
N ASN A 56 3.22 -0.28 -13.37
CA ASN A 56 4.39 -0.88 -12.72
C ASN A 56 4.12 -1.12 -11.23
N ALA A 57 4.06 -2.40 -10.85
CA ALA A 57 3.88 -2.81 -9.47
C ALA A 57 5.17 -2.61 -8.66
N LEU A 58 5.03 -2.08 -7.44
CA LEU A 58 6.08 -1.96 -6.44
C LEU A 58 6.06 -3.18 -5.54
N LYS A 59 7.23 -3.72 -5.18
CA LYS A 59 7.37 -4.84 -4.25
C LYS A 59 8.12 -4.37 -3.00
N ILE A 60 7.43 -4.40 -1.86
CA ILE A 60 7.94 -3.86 -0.60
C ILE A 60 8.05 -5.00 0.43
N PRO A 61 9.20 -5.19 1.10
CA PRO A 61 9.30 -6.14 2.19
C PRO A 61 8.33 -5.75 3.33
N LEU A 62 7.51 -6.69 3.82
CA LEU A 62 6.56 -6.45 4.90
C LEU A 62 7.24 -5.85 6.13
N ARG A 63 8.46 -6.31 6.43
CA ARG A 63 9.27 -5.83 7.55
C ARG A 63 9.64 -4.35 7.48
N ASN A 64 9.60 -3.74 6.29
CA ASN A 64 9.91 -2.32 6.08
C ASN A 64 8.68 -1.42 6.27
N ILE A 65 7.48 -1.99 6.35
CA ILE A 65 6.23 -1.23 6.53
C ILE A 65 6.03 -0.96 8.02
N ALA A 66 5.78 0.30 8.36
CA ALA A 66 5.45 0.72 9.71
C ALA A 66 3.95 0.59 9.96
N TRP A 67 3.12 1.14 9.08
CA TRP A 67 1.66 1.05 9.13
C TRP A 67 1.03 1.48 7.79
N ALA A 68 -0.29 1.28 7.63
CA ALA A 68 -1.03 1.65 6.43
C ALA A 68 -2.25 2.51 6.78
N LYS A 69 -2.46 3.59 6.03
CA LYS A 69 -3.67 4.43 6.12
C LYS A 69 -4.61 4.09 4.97
N LEU A 70 -5.84 3.67 5.27
CA LEU A 70 -6.87 3.48 4.25
C LEU A 70 -7.23 4.83 3.61
N LEU A 71 -7.27 4.86 2.27
CA LEU A 71 -7.79 6.00 1.52
C LEU A 71 -9.31 5.85 1.38
N ASN A 72 -10.03 6.79 1.98
CA ASN A 72 -11.48 6.86 1.80
C ASN A 72 -11.80 7.39 0.40
N LEU A 73 -12.72 6.73 -0.31
CA LEU A 73 -13.09 7.02 -1.70
C LEU A 73 -13.54 8.48 -1.94
N SER A 74 -14.02 9.17 -0.91
CA SER A 74 -14.45 10.58 -0.97
C SER A 74 -13.33 11.56 -1.37
N VAL A 75 -12.06 11.16 -1.28
CA VAL A 75 -10.91 11.95 -1.78
C VAL A 75 -10.59 11.65 -3.24
N MET A 76 -10.87 10.44 -3.74
CA MET A 76 -10.61 10.07 -5.14
C MET A 76 -11.60 10.73 -6.09
N GLU A 77 -12.87 10.82 -5.72
CA GLU A 77 -13.91 11.52 -6.51
C GLU A 77 -13.57 12.99 -6.74
N LYS A 78 -12.94 13.65 -5.76
CA LYS A 78 -12.57 15.08 -5.88
C LYS A 78 -11.47 15.32 -6.92
N LYS A 79 -10.52 14.41 -7.09
CA LYS A 79 -9.47 14.53 -8.13
C LYS A 79 -9.99 14.24 -9.53
N SER A 80 -10.95 13.33 -9.67
CA SER A 80 -11.65 13.08 -10.93
C SER A 80 -12.42 14.31 -11.40
N ARG A 81 -13.09 15.00 -10.47
CA ARG A 81 -13.90 16.19 -10.76
C ARG A 81 -13.05 17.43 -11.11
N ALA A 82 -11.88 17.59 -10.47
CA ALA A 82 -10.96 18.69 -10.78
C ALA A 82 -10.31 18.58 -12.17
N ARG A 83 -10.20 17.37 -12.75
CA ARG A 83 -9.67 17.14 -14.11
C ARG A 83 -10.71 17.31 -15.22
N GLN A 84 -12.00 17.44 -14.88
CA GLN A 84 -13.08 17.67 -15.84
C GLN A 84 -13.48 19.16 -15.97
N LEU A 85 -12.78 20.05 -15.25
CA LEU A 85 -13.03 21.50 -15.23
C LEU A 85 -11.84 22.32 -15.75
N SER A 86 -10.96 21.72 -16.54
CA SER A 86 -9.78 22.36 -17.17
C SER A 86 -9.81 22.22 -18.69
#